data_AF-A0A4P9VFG9-F1
#
_entry.id   AF-A0A4P9VFG9-F1
#
_cell.length_a   1.000
_cell.length_b   1.000
_cell.length_c   1.000
_cell.angle_alpha   90.00
_cell.angle_beta   90.00
_cell.angle_gamma   90.00
#
_symmetry.space_group_name_H-M   'P 1'
#
loop_
_entity.id
_entity.type
_entity.pdbx_description
1 polymer ?
#
loop_
_entity_poly.entity_id
_entity_poly.type
_entity_poly.pdbx_seq_one_letter_code
_entity_poly.pdbx_strand_id
1 'polypeptide(L)'
;MFYADITIPYTPNRDSPARVFYALNARFKDAPKTYALALPNYGQRNARGIFRVFAKQLESLVALNLANDPVGPLCDFKMPVPVAQDYAGPWCVYRRYRVPPRGRKTVSSD
;
A
#
# COMPACT_ATOMS: atom_id res chain seq x y z
N MET A 1 -18.42 -2.51 -5.15
CA MET A 1 -17.04 -2.50 -4.63
C MET A 1 -16.21 -1.65 -5.56
N PHE A 2 -15.30 -0.86 -5.02
CA PHE A 2 -14.51 0.12 -5.76
C PHE A 2 -13.03 -0.07 -5.45
N TYR A 3 -12.18 0.46 -6.32
CA TYR A 3 -10.76 0.62 -6.03
C TYR A 3 -10.26 1.99 -6.45
N ALA A 4 -9.21 2.46 -5.80
CA ALA A 4 -8.44 3.63 -6.20
C ALA A 4 -6.96 3.23 -6.29
N ASP A 5 -6.29 3.71 -7.35
CA ASP A 5 -4.86 3.55 -7.52
C ASP A 5 -4.14 4.78 -6.99
N ILE A 6 -3.16 4.54 -6.11
CA ILE A 6 -2.25 5.56 -5.61
C ILE A 6 -0.93 5.30 -6.29
N THR A 7 -0.60 6.18 -7.23
CA THR A 7 0.59 6.04 -8.05
C THR A 7 1.72 6.87 -7.46
N ILE A 8 2.87 6.26 -7.27
CA ILE A 8 4.09 6.90 -6.79
C ILE A 8 5.02 6.98 -8.00
N PRO A 9 5.30 8.19 -8.51
CA PRO A 9 6.23 8.35 -9.62
C PRO A 9 7.59 7.75 -9.25
N TYR A 10 8.34 7.34 -10.27
CA TYR A 10 9.69 6.86 -10.02
C TYR A 10 10.52 7.99 -9.41
N THR A 11 10.98 7.78 -8.19
CA THR A 11 11.88 8.70 -7.49
C THR A 11 13.21 8.00 -7.20
N PRO A 12 14.36 8.65 -7.39
CA PRO A 12 15.65 8.11 -6.95
C PRO A 12 15.69 7.90 -5.42
N ASN A 13 14.86 8.64 -4.68
CA ASN A 13 14.59 8.38 -3.27
C ASN A 13 13.74 7.10 -3.13
N ARG A 14 14.34 6.06 -2.53
CA ARG A 14 13.69 4.75 -2.32
C ARG A 14 12.66 4.74 -1.20
N ASP A 15 12.58 5.79 -0.39
CA ASP A 15 11.72 5.83 0.81
C ASP A 15 10.30 6.32 0.52
N SER A 16 10.04 6.95 -0.62
CA SER A 16 8.71 7.48 -0.97
C SER A 16 7.58 6.44 -0.85
N PRO A 17 7.71 5.20 -1.36
CA PRO A 17 6.68 4.18 -1.17
C PRO A 17 6.46 3.80 0.29
N ALA A 18 7.51 3.73 1.10
CA ALA A 18 7.39 3.44 2.53
C ALA A 18 6.63 4.56 3.26
N ARG A 19 6.95 5.82 2.97
CA ARG A 19 6.27 6.98 3.57
C ARG A 19 4.78 7.01 3.24
N VAL A 20 4.43 6.82 1.96
CA VAL A 20 3.03 6.74 1.52
C VAL A 20 2.32 5.55 2.17
N PHE A 21 2.97 4.39 2.24
CA PHE A 21 2.41 3.22 2.93
C PHE A 21 2.14 3.49 4.41
N TYR A 22 3.05 4.18 5.12
CA TYR A 22 2.84 4.53 6.52
C TYR A 22 1.66 5.48 6.72
N ALA A 23 1.47 6.46 5.83
CA ALA A 23 0.29 7.33 5.85
C ALA A 23 -1.00 6.54 5.64
N LEU A 24 -1.03 5.65 4.64
CA LEU A 24 -2.18 4.74 4.42
C LEU A 24 -2.46 3.86 5.63
N ASN A 25 -1.42 3.27 6.21
CA ASN A 25 -1.56 2.41 7.37
C ASN A 25 -2.10 3.16 8.59
N ALA A 26 -1.84 4.47 8.74
CA ALA A 26 -2.48 5.28 9.77
C ALA A 26 -4.00 5.37 9.52
N ARG A 27 -4.42 5.72 8.29
CA ARG A 27 -5.85 5.78 7.92
C ARG A 27 -6.55 4.43 8.07
N PHE A 28 -5.86 3.33 7.77
CA PHE A 28 -6.42 1.98 7.93
C PHE A 28 -6.64 1.59 9.39
N LYS A 29 -5.85 2.14 10.32
CA LYS A 29 -6.06 1.94 11.76
C LYS A 29 -7.30 2.69 12.26
N ASP A 30 -7.57 3.86 11.70
CA ASP A 30 -8.74 4.67 12.06
C ASP A 30 -10.06 4.03 11.60
N ALA A 31 -10.03 3.24 10.51
CA ALA A 31 -11.19 2.52 10.00
C ALA A 31 -10.88 1.02 9.74
N PRO A 32 -10.76 0.19 10.79
CA PRO A 32 -10.40 -1.22 10.67
C PRO A 32 -11.37 -2.01 9.77
N LYS A 33 -10.85 -2.98 9.01
CA LYS A 33 -11.61 -3.87 8.11
C LYS A 33 -12.38 -3.18 6.97
N THR A 34 -12.14 -1.88 6.75
CA THR A 34 -12.78 -1.11 5.68
C THR A 34 -12.06 -1.27 4.34
N TYR A 35 -10.73 -1.37 4.40
CA TYR A 35 -9.85 -1.32 3.23
C TYR A 35 -9.12 -2.63 3.01
N ALA A 36 -8.92 -2.97 1.74
CA ALA A 36 -7.96 -3.98 1.32
C ALA A 36 -6.89 -3.35 0.41
N LEU A 37 -5.66 -3.85 0.49
CA LEU A 37 -4.51 -3.31 -0.26
C LEU A 37 -3.96 -4.38 -1.20
N ALA A 38 -3.68 -3.98 -2.44
CA ALA A 38 -2.90 -4.75 -3.39
C ALA A 38 -1.70 -3.95 -3.93
N LEU A 39 -0.71 -4.69 -4.43
CA LEU A 39 0.53 -4.15 -4.99
C LEU A 39 0.68 -4.63 -6.45
N PRO A 40 -0.03 -4.02 -7.43
CA PRO A 40 -0.12 -4.54 -8.79
C PRO A 40 1.24 -4.72 -9.49
N ASN A 41 2.19 -3.84 -9.21
CA ASN A 41 3.52 -3.84 -9.84
C ASN A 41 4.61 -4.41 -8.91
N TYR A 42 4.24 -5.12 -7.85
CA TYR A 42 5.22 -5.71 -6.94
C TYR A 42 6.14 -6.70 -7.67
N GLY A 43 7.45 -6.55 -7.48
CA GLY A 43 8.46 -7.40 -8.11
C GLY A 43 8.86 -6.99 -9.53
N GLN A 44 8.18 -6.02 -10.16
CA GLN A 44 8.60 -5.49 -11.46
C GLN A 44 9.77 -4.53 -11.29
N ARG A 45 10.90 -4.83 -11.95
CA ARG A 45 12.10 -3.99 -11.95
C ARG A 45 11.79 -2.67 -12.66
N ASN A 46 12.11 -1.53 -12.02
CA ASN A 46 11.90 -0.16 -12.52
C ASN A 46 10.43 0.30 -12.69
N ALA A 47 9.45 -0.44 -12.18
CA ALA A 47 8.06 0.00 -12.23
C ALA A 47 7.79 1.16 -11.26
N ARG A 48 6.87 2.05 -11.64
CA ARG A 48 6.27 3.03 -10.70
C ARG A 48 5.60 2.27 -9.56
N GLY A 49 5.73 2.78 -8.34
CA GLY A 49 5.06 2.20 -7.18
C GLY A 49 3.55 2.41 -7.33
N ILE A 50 2.76 1.34 -7.26
CA ILE A 50 1.30 1.45 -7.25
C ILE A 50 0.78 0.75 -6.01
N PHE A 51 0.02 1.49 -5.22
CA PHE A 51 -0.83 0.94 -4.16
C PHE A 51 -2.27 0.99 -4.63
N ARG A 52 -2.88 -0.18 -4.82
CA ARG A 52 -4.30 -0.27 -5.15
C ARG A 52 -5.08 -0.52 -3.87
N VAL A 53 -5.96 0.40 -3.52
CA VAL A 53 -6.80 0.28 -2.33
C VAL A 53 -8.23 -0.01 -2.75
N PHE A 54 -8.83 -1.02 -2.14
CA PHE A 54 -10.21 -1.41 -2.37
C PHE A 54 -11.07 -1.06 -1.16
N ALA A 55 -12.32 -0.68 -1.40
CA ALA A 55 -13.35 -0.55 -0.37
C ALA A 55 -14.72 -0.94 -0.92
N LYS A 56 -15.66 -1.26 -0.02
CA LYS A 56 -17.04 -1.55 -0.42
C LYS A 56 -17.77 -0.29 -0.90
N GLN A 57 -17.55 0.83 -0.21
CA GLN A 57 -18.18 2.13 -0.42
C GLN A 57 -17.20 3.08 -1.12
N LEU A 58 -17.71 3.91 -2.03
CA LEU A 58 -16.92 4.89 -2.77
C LEU A 58 -16.38 5.98 -1.84
N GLU A 59 -17.22 6.41 -0.90
CA GLU A 59 -16.98 7.45 0.08
C GLU A 59 -15.75 7.13 0.95
N SER A 60 -15.57 5.85 1.30
CA SER A 60 -14.40 5.40 2.04
C SER A 60 -13.09 5.62 1.26
N LEU A 61 -13.10 5.43 -0.06
CA LEU A 61 -11.92 5.69 -0.90
C LEU A 61 -11.69 7.19 -1.09
N VAL A 62 -12.75 7.98 -1.24
CA VAL A 62 -12.63 9.45 -1.34
C VAL A 62 -12.05 10.04 -0.05
N ALA A 63 -12.48 9.54 1.12
CA ALA A 63 -11.95 9.95 2.42
C ALA A 63 -10.46 9.59 2.64
N LEU A 64 -9.93 8.67 1.82
CA LEU A 64 -8.54 8.21 1.86
C LEU A 64 -7.58 9.09 1.05
N ASN A 65 -8.10 10.11 0.36
CA ASN A 65 -7.29 11.00 -0.46
C ASN A 65 -6.17 11.67 0.38
N LEU A 66 -4.93 11.49 -0.07
CA LEU A 66 -3.72 11.95 0.63
C LEU A 66 -3.23 13.32 0.16
N ALA A 67 -3.96 14.01 -0.72
CA ALA A 67 -3.52 15.28 -1.32
C ALA A 67 -3.12 16.34 -0.28
N ASN A 68 -3.80 16.36 0.87
CA ASN A 68 -3.53 17.31 1.96
C ASN A 68 -2.55 16.77 3.02
N ASP A 69 -2.10 15.52 2.90
CA ASP A 69 -1.12 14.94 3.82
C ASP A 69 0.31 15.38 3.42
N PRO A 70 1.30 15.35 4.35
CA PRO A 70 2.70 15.64 4.02
C PRO A 70 3.31 14.73 2.93
N VAL A 71 2.65 13.59 2.64
CA VAL A 71 3.03 12.67 1.57
C VAL A 71 2.30 12.94 0.25
N GLY A 72 1.34 13.87 0.21
CA GLY A 72 0.57 14.23 -0.98
C GLY A 72 1.47 14.53 -2.20
N PRO A 73 2.54 15.33 -2.08
CA PRO A 73 3.46 15.58 -3.20
C PRO A 73 4.23 14.34 -3.69
N LEU A 74 4.23 13.24 -2.94
CA LEU A 74 4.96 12.00 -3.28
C LEU A 74 4.11 11.02 -4.08
N CYS A 75 2.80 11.24 -4.19
CA CYS A 75 1.90 10.32 -4.86
C CYS A 75 0.74 11.04 -5.55
N ASP A 76 0.19 10.40 -6.55
CA ASP A 76 -1.03 10.85 -7.22
C ASP A 76 -2.14 9.86 -6.92
N PHE A 77 -3.19 10.35 -6.25
CA PHE A 77 -4.39 9.60 -5.91
C PHE A 77 -5.36 9.65 -7.09
N LYS A 78 -5.51 8.52 -7.79
CA LYS A 78 -6.42 8.41 -8.93
C LYS A 78 -7.87 8.34 -8.45
N MET A 79 -8.77 8.88 -9.27
CA MET A 79 -10.20 8.81 -9.03
C MET A 79 -10.63 7.35 -8.82
N PRO A 80 -11.41 7.03 -7.76
CA PRO A 80 -11.87 5.67 -7.55
C PRO A 80 -12.79 5.21 -8.68
N VAL A 81 -12.71 3.93 -9.02
CA VAL A 81 -13.50 3.30 -10.08
C VAL A 81 -14.14 2.00 -9.57
N PRO A 82 -15.28 1.57 -10.14
CA PRO A 82 -15.90 0.30 -9.78
C PRO A 82 -14.98 -0.87 -10.14
N VAL A 83 -14.92 -1.88 -9.28
CA VAL A 83 -14.29 -3.17 -9.61
C VAL A 83 -15.22 -3.86 -10.62
N ALA A 84 -14.68 -4.28 -11.77
CA ALA A 84 -15.42 -5.09 -12.72
C ALA A 84 -15.94 -6.38 -12.04
N GLN A 85 -17.20 -6.75 -12.28
CA GLN A 85 -17.81 -7.95 -11.66
C GLN A 85 -16.99 -9.22 -11.93
N ASP A 86 -16.38 -9.30 -13.11
CA ASP A 86 -15.56 -10.43 -13.55
C ASP A 86 -14.06 -10.23 -13.26
N TYR A 87 -13.70 -9.79 -12.05
CA TYR A 87 -12.29 -9.72 -11.68
C TYR A 87 -11.70 -11.14 -11.54
N ALA A 88 -11.38 -11.75 -12.67
CA ALA A 88 -10.78 -13.08 -12.83
C ALA A 88 -9.25 -13.06 -12.71
N GLY A 89 -8.70 -12.02 -12.08
CA GLY A 89 -7.26 -11.93 -11.82
C GLY A 89 -6.81 -12.88 -10.71
N PRO A 90 -5.51 -13.20 -10.63
CA PRO A 90 -4.98 -14.00 -9.54
C PRO A 90 -5.22 -13.31 -8.19
N TRP A 91 -5.74 -14.07 -7.23
CA TRP A 91 -5.91 -13.61 -5.85
C TRP A 91 -4.58 -13.66 -5.12
N CYS A 92 -4.02 -12.50 -4.81
CA CYS A 92 -2.78 -12.39 -4.05
C CYS A 92 -3.07 -12.08 -2.58
N VAL A 93 -2.41 -12.79 -1.67
CA VAL A 93 -2.44 -12.49 -0.23
C VAL A 93 -1.08 -11.97 0.19
N TYR A 94 -1.04 -10.73 0.67
CA TYR A 94 0.17 -10.12 1.22
C TYR A 94 0.21 -10.33 2.73
N ARG A 95 1.28 -10.94 3.24
CA ARG A 95 1.51 -11.11 4.68
C ARG A 95 2.81 -10.41 5.07
N ARG A 96 2.74 -9.63 6.15
CA ARG A 96 3.95 -9.05 6.74
C ARG A 96 4.61 -10.12 7.63
N TYR A 97 5.74 -10.64 7.17
CA TYR A 97 6.59 -11.50 7.99
C TYR A 97 7.52 -10.66 8.84
N ARG A 98 7.59 -10.94 10.15
CA ARG A 98 8.69 -10.43 10.98
C ARG A 98 9.89 -11.34 10.74
N VAL A 99 10.90 -10.82 10.05
CA VAL A 99 12.20 -11.52 9.96
C VAL A 99 12.87 -11.36 11.33
N PRO A 100 13.17 -12.45 12.05
CA PRO A 100 13.92 -12.36 13.29
C PRO A 100 15.28 -11.71 13.01
N PRO A 101 15.79 -10.83 13.89
CA PRO A 101 17.16 -10.36 13.77
C PRO A 101 18.08 -11.59 13.74
N ARG A 102 19.02 -11.62 12.78
CA ARG A 102 20.01 -12.71 12.70
C ARG A 102 20.70 -12.79 14.06
N GLY A 103 20.63 -13.97 14.67
CA GLY A 103 21.01 -14.18 16.07
C GLY A 103 22.34 -13.54 16.43
N ARG A 104 22.30 -12.77 17.52
CA ARG A 104 23.46 -12.49 18.37
C ARG A 104 24.11 -13.85 18.66
N LYS A 105 25.33 -14.09 18.18
CA LYS A 105 26.13 -15.23 18.64
C LYS A 105 26.33 -15.03 20.14
N THR A 106 25.57 -15.72 20.98
CA THR A 106 25.96 -15.94 22.38
C THR A 106 27.19 -16.82 22.33
N VAL A 107 28.35 -16.19 22.43
CA VAL A 107 29.58 -16.91 22.77
C VAL A 107 29.40 -17.29 24.23
N SER A 108 29.00 -18.54 24.47
CA SER A 108 29.17 -19.18 25.77
C SER A 108 30.65 -19.54 25.88
N SER A 109 31.39 -18.78 26.69
CA SER A 109 32.67 -19.23 27.21
C SER A 109 32.38 -20.09 28.44
N ASP A 110 32.69 -21.38 28.32
CA ASP A 110 32.96 -22.25 29.48
C ASP A 110 34.34 -21.93 30.07
#